data_AF-A0A7X7J5B0-F1
#
_entry.id   AF-A0A7X7J5B0-F1
#
_cell.length_a   1.000
_cell.length_b   1.000
_cell.length_c   1.000
_cell.angle_alpha   90.00
_cell.angle_beta   90.00
_cell.angle_gamma   90.00
#
_symmetry.space_group_name_H-M   'P 1'
#
loop_
_entity.id
_entity.type
_entity.pdbx_description
1 polymer ?
#
loop_
_entity_poly.entity_id
_entity_poly.type
_entity_poly.pdbx_seq_one_letter_code
_entity_poly.pdbx_strand_id
1 'polypeptide(L)'
;MKGHQVKLKMNNQSIKEVTRKIYHKARVNDIEKWISLVNSENETMMKSRYAAWDLKLDMKVNDVEYQGDGSKAVFYYSADERVDFRELIKILAEKFRIRIEMRQIGVRQEASRLGG
;
A
#
# COMPACT_ATOMS: atom_id res chain seq x y z
N MET A 1 -19.72 -30.73 19.05
CA MET A 1 -19.24 -29.38 18.71
C MET A 1 -19.54 -29.10 17.25
N LYS A 2 -20.51 -28.23 16.94
CA LYS A 2 -21.01 -27.97 15.58
C LYS A 2 -20.17 -26.86 14.92
N GLY A 3 -19.37 -27.23 13.91
CA GLY A 3 -18.64 -26.28 13.08
C GLY A 3 -19.60 -25.44 12.24
N HIS A 4 -19.61 -24.13 12.44
CA HIS A 4 -20.40 -23.21 11.63
C HIS A 4 -19.64 -22.93 10.33
N GLN A 5 -20.13 -23.53 9.24
CA GLN A 5 -19.66 -23.27 7.89
C GLN A 5 -20.23 -21.92 7.43
N VAL A 6 -19.39 -20.88 7.42
CA VAL A 6 -19.79 -19.54 6.97
C VAL A 6 -19.88 -19.57 5.45
N LYS A 7 -21.11 -19.57 4.92
CA LYS A 7 -21.37 -19.43 3.49
C LYS A 7 -21.06 -18.00 3.06
N LEU A 8 -19.90 -17.80 2.43
CA LEU A 8 -19.55 -16.58 1.70
C LEU A 8 -20.54 -16.40 0.53
N LYS A 9 -21.54 -15.53 0.71
CA LYS A 9 -22.37 -15.05 -0.40
C LYS A 9 -21.51 -14.15 -1.29
N MET A 10 -21.11 -14.67 -2.45
CA MET A 10 -20.44 -13.88 -3.49
C MET A 10 -21.43 -12.85 -4.04
N ASN A 11 -21.19 -11.58 -3.75
CA ASN A 11 -21.88 -10.48 -4.40
C ASN A 11 -21.45 -10.47 -5.87
N ASN A 12 -22.42 -10.47 -6.79
CA ASN A 12 -22.26 -10.68 -8.22
C ASN A 12 -21.71 -9.42 -8.94
N GLN A 13 -20.66 -8.78 -8.40
CA GLN A 13 -19.88 -7.80 -9.15
C GLN A 13 -18.96 -8.55 -10.10
N SER A 14 -18.97 -8.19 -11.38
CA SER A 14 -18.08 -8.76 -12.39
C SER A 14 -16.62 -8.42 -12.05
N ILE A 15 -16.00 -9.29 -11.26
CA ILE A 15 -14.56 -9.27 -11.05
C ILE A 15 -13.97 -9.55 -12.44
N LYS A 16 -13.44 -8.53 -13.11
CA LYS A 16 -12.62 -8.74 -14.31
C LYS A 16 -11.52 -9.71 -13.89
N GLU A 17 -11.59 -10.95 -14.37
CA GLU A 17 -10.63 -12.00 -14.07
C GLU A 17 -9.29 -11.62 -14.69
N VAL A 18 -8.51 -10.83 -13.97
CA VAL A 18 -7.12 -10.56 -14.31
C VAL A 18 -6.34 -11.81 -13.87
N THR A 19 -6.36 -12.85 -14.68
CA THR A 19 -5.56 -14.05 -14.47
C THR A 19 -4.10 -13.72 -14.74
N ARG A 20 -3.34 -13.41 -13.67
CA ARG A 20 -1.90 -13.24 -13.77
C ARG A 20 -1.25 -14.63 -13.86
N LYS A 21 -0.35 -14.81 -14.83
CA LYS A 21 0.41 -16.05 -14.99
C LYS A 21 1.27 -16.29 -13.75
N ILE A 22 1.06 -17.43 -13.09
CA ILE A 22 1.90 -17.89 -11.97
C ILE A 22 3.14 -18.53 -12.57
N TYR A 23 4.33 -17.97 -12.32
CA TYR A 23 5.59 -18.47 -12.88
C TYR A 23 6.18 -19.61 -12.05
N HIS A 24 6.31 -19.42 -10.74
CA HIS A 24 6.80 -20.43 -9.81
C HIS A 24 6.40 -20.10 -8.36
N LYS A 25 6.53 -21.08 -7.45
CA LYS A 25 6.48 -20.82 -6.00
C LYS A 25 7.64 -19.91 -5.60
N ALA A 26 7.45 -19.04 -4.62
CA ALA A 26 8.50 -18.14 -4.13
C ALA A 26 9.78 -18.92 -3.80
N ARG A 27 10.92 -18.45 -4.33
CA ARG A 27 12.26 -18.97 -4.03
C ARG A 27 12.84 -18.24 -2.82
N VAL A 28 13.94 -18.75 -2.28
CA VAL A 28 14.63 -18.15 -1.13
C VAL A 28 14.97 -16.68 -1.38
N ASN A 29 15.52 -16.34 -2.55
CA ASN A 29 15.80 -14.94 -2.93
C ASN A 29 14.56 -14.04 -2.95
N ASP A 30 13.39 -14.56 -3.34
CA ASP A 30 12.16 -13.78 -3.36
C ASP A 30 11.72 -13.46 -1.92
N ILE A 31 11.88 -14.43 -1.02
CA ILE A 31 11.58 -14.29 0.40
C ILE A 31 12.53 -13.28 1.06
N GLU A 32 13.84 -13.37 0.77
CA GLU A 32 14.84 -12.43 1.28
C GLU A 32 14.57 -11.00 0.81
N LYS A 33 14.25 -10.83 -0.48
CA LYS A 33 13.86 -9.54 -1.03
C LYS A 33 12.60 -9.00 -0.35
N TRP A 34 11.59 -9.85 -0.14
CA TRP A 34 10.38 -9.46 0.56
C TRP A 34 10.65 -9.03 2.01
N ILE A 35 11.46 -9.79 2.76
CA ILE A 35 11.88 -9.43 4.13
C ILE A 35 12.60 -8.08 4.15
N SER A 36 13.50 -7.82 3.20
CA SER A 36 14.20 -6.53 3.12
C SER A 36 13.25 -5.35 2.87
N LEU A 37 12.19 -5.56 2.06
CA LEU A 37 11.19 -4.55 1.79
C LEU A 37 10.36 -4.25 3.04
N VAL A 38 9.89 -5.28 3.73
CA VAL A 38 9.13 -5.16 4.99
C VAL A 38 9.95 -4.40 6.05
N ASN A 39 11.23 -4.71 6.19
CA ASN A 39 12.10 -3.99 7.13
C ASN A 39 12.26 -2.51 6.76
N SER A 40 12.20 -2.16 5.48
CA SER A 40 12.30 -0.78 4.98
C SER A 40 10.99 0.00 5.03
N GLU A 41 9.84 -0.65 5.28
CA GLU A 41 8.51 0.00 5.27
C GLU A 41 8.40 1.12 6.29
N ASN A 42 8.84 0.88 7.53
CA ASN A 42 8.79 1.88 8.59
C ASN A 42 9.64 3.11 8.25
N GLU A 43 10.86 2.90 7.76
CA GLU A 43 11.74 4.00 7.37
C GLU A 43 11.15 4.79 6.19
N THR A 44 10.58 4.07 5.22
CA THR A 44 9.92 4.65 4.05
C THR A 44 8.74 5.52 4.46
N MET A 45 7.87 5.00 5.33
CA MET A 45 6.72 5.71 5.86
C MET A 45 7.14 7.00 6.57
N MET A 46 8.17 6.95 7.43
CA MET A 46 8.65 8.13 8.16
C MET A 46 9.21 9.19 7.20
N LYS A 47 10.01 8.77 6.23
CA LYS A 47 10.56 9.65 5.19
C LYS A 47 9.44 10.29 4.35
N SER A 48 8.39 9.54 4.03
CA SER A 48 7.25 10.06 3.27
C SER A 48 6.43 11.07 4.07
N ARG A 49 6.23 10.83 5.37
CA ARG A 49 5.57 11.80 6.27
C ARG A 49 6.36 13.09 6.36
N TYR A 50 7.68 12.99 6.53
CA TYR A 50 8.55 14.17 6.56
C TYR A 50 8.48 14.96 5.26
N ALA A 51 8.56 14.30 4.10
CA ALA A 51 8.47 14.97 2.80
C ALA A 51 7.10 15.65 2.58
N ALA A 52 6.01 15.01 2.99
CA ALA A 52 4.67 15.62 2.90
C ALA A 52 4.55 16.87 3.80
N TRP A 53 5.13 16.82 5.00
CA TRP A 53 5.17 17.94 5.94
C TRP A 53 6.03 19.10 5.41
N ASP A 54 7.22 18.80 4.86
CA ASP A 54 8.13 19.79 4.27
C ASP A 54 7.48 20.52 3.08
N LEU A 55 6.71 19.79 2.27
CA LEU A 55 5.91 20.34 1.17
C LEU A 55 4.60 21.02 1.63
N LYS A 56 4.31 21.03 2.94
CA LYS A 56 3.09 21.60 3.54
C LYS A 56 1.80 21.08 2.91
N LEU A 57 1.78 19.79 2.59
CA LEU A 57 0.58 19.13 2.06
C LEU A 57 -0.40 18.86 3.20
N ASP A 58 -1.64 19.27 3.04
CA ASP A 58 -2.72 19.01 4.00
C ASP A 58 -3.23 17.57 3.88
N MET A 59 -2.41 16.63 4.35
CA MET A 59 -2.68 15.20 4.30
C MET A 59 -1.93 14.44 5.39
N LYS A 60 -2.44 13.25 5.71
CA LYS A 60 -1.79 12.28 6.59
C LYS A 60 -1.45 11.02 5.82
N VAL A 61 -0.17 10.64 5.80
CA VAL A 61 0.28 9.35 5.27
C VAL A 61 0.09 8.29 6.34
N ASN A 62 -0.84 7.37 6.10
CA ASN A 62 -1.26 6.36 7.07
C ASN A 62 -0.40 5.10 6.97
N ASP A 63 -0.17 4.61 5.75
CA ASP A 63 0.44 3.30 5.52
C ASP A 63 1.14 3.23 4.14
N VAL A 64 2.07 2.28 3.99
CA VAL A 64 2.82 2.03 2.76
C VAL A 64 2.86 0.53 2.50
N GLU A 65 2.37 0.11 1.32
CA GLU A 65 2.32 -1.29 0.94
C GLU A 65 3.17 -1.52 -0.31
N TYR A 66 4.21 -2.35 -0.20
CA TYR A 66 5.01 -2.77 -1.34
C TYR A 66 4.35 -3.92 -2.08
N GLN A 67 4.40 -3.88 -3.41
CA GLN A 67 4.16 -5.09 -4.20
C GLN A 67 5.24 -6.13 -3.91
N GLY A 68 4.88 -7.41 -3.93
CA GLY A 68 5.79 -8.49 -3.54
C GLY A 68 7.09 -8.59 -4.36
N ASP A 69 7.14 -7.98 -5.54
CA ASP A 69 8.35 -7.87 -6.37
C ASP A 69 9.16 -6.58 -6.14
N GLY A 70 8.62 -5.64 -5.35
CA GLY A 70 9.19 -4.32 -5.07
C GLY A 70 9.03 -3.30 -6.21
N SER A 71 8.29 -3.63 -7.28
CA SER A 71 8.20 -2.76 -8.47
C SER A 71 7.35 -1.50 -8.24
N LYS A 72 6.39 -1.58 -7.32
CA LYS A 72 5.46 -0.51 -6.99
C LYS A 72 5.18 -0.49 -5.48
N ALA A 73 5.07 0.71 -4.91
CA ALA A 73 4.52 0.91 -3.58
C ALA A 73 3.25 1.76 -3.63
N VAL A 74 2.27 1.38 -2.82
CA VAL A 74 1.01 2.11 -2.64
C VAL A 74 1.09 2.86 -1.31
N PHE A 75 0.97 4.18 -1.39
CA PHE A 75 0.94 5.07 -0.24
C PHE A 75 -0.51 5.43 0.06
N TYR A 76 -0.97 5.01 1.24
CA TYR A 76 -2.31 5.28 1.72
C TYR A 76 -2.32 6.59 2.49
N TYR A 77 -3.23 7.49 2.13
CA TYR A 77 -3.35 8.79 2.80
C TYR A 77 -4.80 9.16 3.07
N SER A 78 -4.99 10.01 4.08
CA SER A 78 -6.24 10.72 4.33
C SER A 78 -5.99 12.23 4.18
N ALA A 79 -7.00 12.93 3.68
CA ALA A 79 -7.02 14.38 3.50
C ALA A 79 -8.49 14.83 3.43
N ASP A 80 -8.77 16.01 3.97
CA ASP A 80 -10.12 16.58 3.96
C ASP A 80 -10.45 17.21 2.60
N GLU A 81 -9.44 17.83 1.97
CA GLU A 81 -9.56 18.46 0.65
C GLU A 81 -8.68 17.76 -0.40
N ARG A 82 -8.76 18.26 -1.64
CA ARG A 82 -7.96 17.76 -2.75
C ARG A 82 -6.50 18.20 -2.57
N VAL A 83 -5.59 17.23 -2.53
CA VAL A 83 -4.16 17.48 -2.37
C VAL A 83 -3.41 17.31 -3.68
N ASP A 84 -2.52 18.24 -4.00
CA ASP A 84 -1.59 18.13 -5.12
C ASP A 84 -0.28 17.48 -4.68
N PHE A 85 -0.19 16.17 -4.85
CA PHE A 85 0.95 15.35 -4.42
C PHE A 85 2.02 15.16 -5.51
N ARG A 86 1.96 15.89 -6.64
CA ARG A 86 2.88 15.65 -7.77
C ARG A 86 4.36 15.81 -7.39
N GLU A 87 4.66 16.82 -6.58
CA GLU A 87 6.05 17.05 -6.13
C GLU A 87 6.50 15.98 -5.13
N LEU A 88 5.60 15.59 -4.22
CA LEU A 88 5.84 14.47 -3.31
C LEU A 88 6.18 13.19 -4.09
N ILE A 89 5.41 12.86 -5.14
CA ILE A 89 5.69 11.69 -5.98
C ILE A 89 7.10 11.73 -6.55
N LYS A 90 7.60 12.88 -7.02
CA LYS A 90 8.96 12.98 -7.56
C LYS A 90 10.01 12.67 -6.50
N ILE A 91 9.90 13.29 -5.33
CA ILE A 91 10.83 13.09 -4.20
C ILE A 91 10.85 11.61 -3.79
N LEU A 92 9.67 10.99 -3.65
CA LEU A 92 9.57 9.59 -3.24
C LEU A 92 10.11 8.64 -4.34
N ALA A 93 9.79 8.91 -5.60
CA ALA A 93 10.28 8.11 -6.73
C ALA A 93 11.80 8.17 -6.85
N GLU A 94 12.41 9.36 -6.68
CA GLU A 94 13.86 9.53 -6.70
C GLU A 94 14.52 8.81 -5.52
N LYS A 95 13.95 8.93 -4.32
CA LYS A 95 14.52 8.37 -3.09
C LYS A 95 14.45 6.85 -3.05
N PHE A 96 13.32 6.27 -3.47
CA PHE A 96 13.08 4.84 -3.34
C PHE A 96 13.29 4.07 -4.64
N ARG A 97 13.38 4.75 -5.80
CA ARG A 97 13.53 4.13 -7.12
C ARG A 97 12.46 3.07 -7.44
N ILE A 98 11.23 3.35 -7.01
CA ILE A 98 10.05 2.51 -7.21
C ILE A 98 8.92 3.31 -7.83
N ARG A 99 7.97 2.61 -8.47
CA ARG A 99 6.74 3.25 -8.92
C ARG A 99 5.87 3.59 -7.71
N ILE A 100 5.42 4.84 -7.66
CA ILE A 100 4.59 5.35 -6.56
C ILE A 100 3.12 5.38 -7.02
N GLU A 101 2.23 4.84 -6.20
CA GLU A 101 0.78 5.01 -6.35
C GLU A 101 0.23 5.64 -5.07
N MET A 102 -0.42 6.79 -5.19
CA MET A 102 -1.09 7.46 -4.06
C MET A 102 -2.54 7.02 -4.01
N ARG A 103 -3.01 6.55 -2.86
CA ARG A 103 -4.41 6.13 -2.67
C ARG A 103 -5.03 6.82 -1.47
N GLN A 104 -6.07 7.61 -1.71
CA GLN A 104 -6.86 8.21 -0.65
C GLN A 104 -7.74 7.14 0.01
N ILE A 105 -7.81 7.14 1.33
CA ILE A 105 -8.70 6.31 2.13
C ILE A 105 -9.57 7.16 3.03
N GLY A 106 -10.82 6.74 3.21
CA GLY A 106 -11.73 7.39 4.15
C GLY A 106 -11.46 6.95 5.60
N VAL A 107 -11.85 7.78 6.56
CA VAL A 107 -11.67 7.54 8.02
C VAL A 107 -12.17 6.18 8.50
N ARG A 108 -13.22 5.62 7.88
CA ARG A 108 -13.73 4.28 8.21
C ARG A 108 -12.81 3.15 7.77
N GLN A 109 -12.10 3.32 6.65
CA GLN A 109 -11.16 2.33 6.12
C GLN A 109 -9.81 2.38 6.87
N GLU A 110 -9.44 3.55 7.40
CA GLU A 110 -8.29 3.71 8.30
C GLU A 110 -8.47 2.84 9.56
N ALA A 111 -9.65 2.89 10.19
CA ALA A 111 -9.98 2.08 11.36
C ALA A 111 -9.96 0.56 11.09
N SER A 112 -10.43 0.11 9.93
CA SER A 112 -10.39 -1.33 9.58
C SER A 112 -8.99 -1.86 9.28
N ARG A 113 -8.04 -1.01 8.85
CA ARG A 113 -6.64 -1.43 8.62
C ARG A 113 -5.80 -1.45 9.90
N LEU A 114 -6.11 -0.57 10.86
CA LEU A 114 -5.39 -0.47 12.13
C LEU A 114 -5.74 -1.56 13.16
N GLY A 115 -6.58 -2.53 12.80
CA GLY A 115 -6.92 -3.69 13.63
C GLY A 115 -8.34 -3.60 14.18
N GLY A 116 -9.15 -4.59 13.81
CA GLY A 116 -10.28 -5.05 14.61
C GLY A 116 -9.86 -6.24 15.46
#